data_AF-A0A6A9TWG3-F1
#
_entry.id   AF-A0A6A9TWG3-F1
#
_cell.length_a   1.000
_cell.length_b   1.000
_cell.length_c   1.000
_cell.angle_alpha   90.00
_cell.angle_beta   90.00
_cell.angle_gamma   90.00
#
_symmetry.space_group_name_H-M   'P 1'
#
loop_
_entity.id
_entity.type
_entity.pdbx_description
1 polymer ?
#
loop_
_entity_poly.entity_id
_entity_poly.type
_entity_poly.pdbx_seq_one_letter_code
_entity_poly.pdbx_strand_id
1 'polypeptide(L)'
;MPIKKPCLKLNLDSLNVVRSEIPQMLSANERLKNNFNILYNQIRQYPANYFKVASNVPTYSDICQSFSVMYQGFQIVNHSGDVFIHACRENPQSKGDFVGDKFHISIAREQVPLAFQILSGLLFSEDSPIDKWKITDMNRVSQQSRVGIGAQFTLYVKSDQECSQYSALLLHKIRQFIMCLESNLLRSKIAPGEYPASDVRPEDWKYVSYRNELRSDRDGSERQEQMLREEPFYRLMIE
;
A
#
# COMPACT_ATOMS: atom_id res chain seq x y z
N MET A 1 48.88 44.12 -33.21
CA MET A 1 49.40 42.74 -33.30
C MET A 1 48.33 41.77 -32.80
N PRO A 2 47.80 40.87 -33.64
CA PRO A 2 46.78 39.90 -33.22
C PRO A 2 47.43 38.56 -32.80
N ILE A 3 47.04 38.05 -31.64
CA ILE A 3 47.50 36.77 -31.08
C ILE A 3 46.64 35.65 -31.67
N LYS A 4 47.27 34.69 -32.37
CA LYS A 4 46.63 33.48 -32.92
C LYS A 4 46.32 32.49 -31.79
N LYS A 5 45.07 32.06 -31.66
CA LYS A 5 44.67 30.92 -30.80
C LYS A 5 44.88 29.60 -31.56
N PRO A 6 45.42 28.54 -30.94
CA PRO A 6 45.45 27.21 -31.55
C PRO A 6 44.07 26.54 -31.45
N CYS A 7 43.55 26.06 -32.59
CA CYS A 7 42.43 25.13 -32.63
C CYS A 7 42.92 23.72 -32.21
N LEU A 8 42.60 23.31 -30.99
CA LEU A 8 42.70 21.90 -30.58
C LEU A 8 41.41 21.19 -31.03
N LYS A 9 41.51 20.39 -32.10
CA LYS A 9 40.49 19.39 -32.44
C LYS A 9 40.73 18.16 -31.58
N LEU A 10 39.84 17.89 -30.63
CA LEU A 10 39.81 16.61 -29.91
C LEU A 10 39.16 15.57 -30.85
N ASN A 11 39.95 14.59 -31.27
CA ASN A 11 39.47 13.38 -31.92
C ASN A 11 38.85 12.48 -30.84
N LEU A 12 37.55 12.23 -30.92
CA LEU A 12 36.78 11.38 -29.98
C LEU A 12 36.55 9.96 -30.53
N ASP A 13 37.30 9.54 -31.54
CA ASP A 13 37.20 8.19 -32.04
C ASP A 13 37.95 7.23 -31.12
N SER A 14 37.22 6.21 -30.65
CA SER A 14 37.65 5.04 -29.87
C SER A 14 37.68 5.15 -28.33
N LEU A 15 36.49 5.37 -27.74
CA LEU A 15 36.15 4.73 -26.45
C LEU A 15 35.10 3.64 -26.72
N ASN A 16 35.56 2.46 -27.12
CA ASN A 16 34.76 1.24 -27.04
C ASN A 16 34.57 0.89 -25.56
N VAL A 17 33.58 1.52 -24.93
CA VAL A 17 33.04 1.06 -23.66
C VAL A 17 32.32 -0.24 -23.96
N VAL A 18 32.96 -1.36 -23.63
CA VAL A 18 32.28 -2.65 -23.50
C VAL A 18 31.16 -2.41 -22.49
N ARG A 19 29.92 -2.31 -22.98
CA ARG A 19 28.74 -2.36 -22.12
C ARG A 19 28.75 -3.74 -21.47
N SER A 20 29.24 -3.79 -20.24
CA SER A 20 28.89 -4.88 -19.33
C SER A 20 27.36 -4.91 -19.28
N GLU A 21 26.75 -5.91 -19.90
CA GLU A 21 25.34 -6.19 -19.71
C GLU A 21 25.15 -6.53 -18.24
N ILE A 22 24.84 -5.51 -17.43
CA ILE A 22 24.33 -5.72 -16.08
C ILE A 22 23.11 -6.62 -16.27
N PRO A 23 23.06 -7.83 -15.67
CA PRO A 23 21.89 -8.69 -15.78
C PRO A 23 20.66 -7.87 -15.40
N GLN A 24 19.68 -7.78 -16.29
CA GLN A 24 18.43 -7.06 -16.01
C GLN A 24 17.83 -7.65 -14.73
N MET A 25 17.94 -6.91 -13.63
CA MET A 25 17.31 -7.31 -12.38
C MET A 25 15.81 -7.34 -12.60
N LEU A 26 15.23 -8.55 -12.54
CA LEU A 26 13.79 -8.74 -12.64
C LEU A 26 13.08 -7.83 -11.65
N SER A 27 12.05 -7.14 -12.13
CA SER A 27 11.16 -6.33 -11.30
C SER A 27 10.44 -7.19 -10.26
N ALA A 28 9.95 -6.57 -9.19
CA ALA A 28 9.18 -7.26 -8.16
C ALA A 28 7.98 -8.04 -8.74
N ASN A 29 7.29 -7.45 -9.71
CA ASN A 29 6.14 -8.07 -10.38
C ASN A 29 6.55 -9.30 -11.19
N GLU A 30 7.65 -9.23 -11.96
CA GLU A 30 8.16 -10.36 -12.73
C GLU A 30 8.61 -11.50 -11.82
N ARG A 31 9.22 -11.19 -10.66
CA ARG A 31 9.58 -12.22 -9.67
C ARG A 31 8.36 -12.91 -9.08
N LEU A 32 7.29 -12.16 -8.79
CA LEU A 32 6.03 -12.76 -8.35
C LEU A 32 5.42 -13.66 -9.44
N LYS A 33 5.44 -13.23 -10.72
CA LYS A 33 4.98 -14.06 -11.85
C LYS A 33 5.76 -15.37 -11.94
N ASN A 34 7.09 -15.28 -11.95
CA ASN A 34 7.96 -16.44 -12.13
C ASN A 34 7.87 -17.43 -10.96
N ASN A 35 7.59 -16.96 -9.74
CA ASN A 35 7.52 -17.80 -8.55
C ASN A 35 6.08 -18.02 -8.04
N PHE A 36 5.06 -17.68 -8.82
CA PHE A 36 3.67 -17.63 -8.36
C PHE A 36 3.23 -18.94 -7.68
N ASN A 37 3.40 -20.08 -8.35
CA ASN A 37 2.97 -21.38 -7.82
C ASN A 37 3.73 -21.79 -6.55
N ILE A 38 5.01 -21.43 -6.45
CA ILE A 38 5.83 -21.72 -5.27
C ILE A 38 5.32 -20.90 -4.09
N LEU A 39 5.14 -19.59 -4.27
CA LEU A 39 4.62 -18.68 -3.26
C LEU A 39 3.20 -19.08 -2.83
N TYR A 40 2.34 -19.38 -3.79
CA TYR A 40 0.97 -19.85 -3.57
C TYR A 40 0.93 -21.07 -2.65
N ASN A 41 1.73 -22.09 -2.97
CA ASN A 41 1.80 -23.31 -2.18
C ASN A 41 2.38 -23.06 -0.78
N GLN A 42 3.40 -22.20 -0.66
CA GLN A 42 4.00 -21.85 0.63
C GLN A 42 3.04 -21.05 1.53
N ILE A 43 2.32 -20.07 0.98
CA ILE A 43 1.34 -19.26 1.72
C ILE A 43 0.30 -20.16 2.39
N ARG A 44 -0.21 -21.15 1.66
CA ARG A 44 -1.24 -22.08 2.16
C ARG A 44 -0.76 -23.06 3.24
N GLN A 45 0.55 -23.20 3.42
CA GLN A 45 1.13 -24.07 4.45
C GLN A 45 1.35 -23.35 5.78
N TYR A 46 1.33 -22.02 5.81
CA TYR A 46 1.53 -21.29 7.05
C TYR A 46 0.30 -21.37 7.96
N PRO A 47 0.51 -21.47 9.29
CA PRO A 47 -0.58 -21.42 10.26
C PRO A 47 -1.23 -20.02 10.30
N ALA A 48 -2.41 -19.92 10.90
CA ALA A 48 -3.05 -18.63 11.12
C ALA A 48 -2.11 -17.65 11.85
N ASN A 49 -2.08 -16.38 11.41
CA ASN A 49 -1.31 -15.34 12.08
C ASN A 49 -2.11 -14.74 13.24
N TYR A 50 -1.43 -14.48 14.34
CA TYR A 50 -1.97 -13.68 15.44
C TYR A 50 -1.35 -12.29 15.38
N PHE A 51 -2.19 -11.25 15.42
CA PHE A 51 -1.75 -9.86 15.51
C PHE A 51 -2.02 -9.35 16.91
N LYS A 52 -0.97 -9.00 17.65
CA LYS A 52 -1.12 -8.36 18.95
C LYS A 52 -1.70 -6.97 18.76
N VAL A 53 -2.96 -6.82 19.13
CA VAL A 53 -3.70 -5.55 19.03
C VAL A 53 -3.05 -4.54 19.98
N ALA A 54 -2.72 -3.36 19.47
CA ALA A 54 -2.16 -2.29 20.27
C ALA A 54 -3.19 -1.73 21.26
N SER A 55 -2.76 -1.54 22.51
CA SER A 55 -3.49 -0.79 23.55
C SER A 55 -3.11 0.69 23.50
N ASN A 56 -3.96 1.58 24.06
CA ASN A 56 -3.69 3.02 24.10
C ASN A 56 -3.45 3.63 22.71
N VAL A 57 -4.34 3.31 21.78
CA VAL A 57 -4.38 3.89 20.43
C VAL A 57 -5.26 5.14 20.43
N PRO A 58 -4.98 6.14 19.56
CA PRO A 58 -5.77 7.36 19.51
C PRO A 58 -7.18 7.07 18.98
N THR A 59 -8.11 7.96 19.31
CA THR A 59 -9.41 8.06 18.63
C THR A 59 -9.25 8.79 17.30
N TYR A 60 -10.29 8.73 16.45
CA TYR A 60 -10.31 9.47 15.19
C TYR A 60 -10.20 11.00 15.40
N SER A 61 -10.86 11.51 16.45
CA SER A 61 -10.80 12.94 16.79
C SER A 61 -9.39 13.37 17.19
N ASP A 62 -8.67 12.53 17.94
CA ASP A 62 -7.31 12.85 18.38
C ASP A 62 -6.36 13.03 17.18
N ILE A 63 -6.44 12.15 16.19
CA ILE A 63 -5.59 12.24 15.00
C ILE A 63 -6.02 13.36 14.05
N CYS A 64 -7.29 13.78 14.04
CA CYS A 64 -7.74 14.96 13.30
C CYS A 64 -7.13 16.26 13.85
N GLN A 65 -6.97 16.38 15.16
CA GLN A 65 -6.50 17.61 15.83
C GLN A 65 -4.97 17.69 15.93
N SER A 66 -4.27 16.59 15.67
CA SER A 66 -2.82 16.49 15.83
C SER A 66 -2.08 16.91 14.56
N PHE A 67 -1.16 17.87 14.67
CA PHE A 67 -0.30 18.25 13.54
C PHE A 67 0.79 17.19 13.26
N SER A 68 1.49 16.77 14.31
CA SER A 68 2.49 15.70 14.29
C SER A 68 2.60 15.06 15.67
N VAL A 69 2.36 13.75 15.79
CA VAL A 69 2.37 13.03 17.08
C VAL A 69 2.76 11.55 16.88
N MET A 70 3.32 10.92 17.90
CA MET A 70 3.73 9.51 17.87
C MET A 70 2.73 8.62 18.62
N TYR A 71 2.31 7.53 18.00
CA TYR A 71 1.54 6.45 18.65
C TYR A 71 2.09 5.09 18.22
N GLN A 72 2.50 4.26 19.18
CA GLN A 72 2.95 2.88 18.92
C GLN A 72 4.04 2.78 17.83
N GLY A 73 4.97 3.75 17.80
CA GLY A 73 6.03 3.82 16.78
C GLY A 73 5.59 4.34 15.41
N PHE A 74 4.33 4.78 15.24
CA PHE A 74 3.85 5.47 14.05
C PHE A 74 3.81 6.98 14.28
N GLN A 75 4.45 7.71 13.38
CA GLN A 75 4.28 9.14 13.24
C GLN A 75 2.96 9.43 12.52
N ILE A 76 2.07 10.14 13.20
CA ILE A 76 0.81 10.63 12.66
C ILE A 76 0.99 12.09 12.24
N VAL A 77 0.62 12.42 11.00
CA VAL A 77 0.72 13.76 10.43
C VAL A 77 -0.60 14.14 9.76
N ASN A 78 -1.24 15.22 10.23
CA ASN A 78 -2.36 15.88 9.56
C ASN A 78 -1.94 17.28 9.14
N HIS A 79 -1.45 17.44 7.91
CA HIS A 79 -1.07 18.74 7.38
C HIS A 79 -2.18 19.32 6.48
N SER A 80 -2.23 20.65 6.36
CA SER A 80 -3.28 21.35 5.60
C SER A 80 -3.20 21.18 4.07
N GLY A 81 -2.19 20.46 3.58
CA GLY A 81 -1.88 20.35 2.14
C GLY A 81 -2.67 19.27 1.38
N ASP A 82 -3.26 18.28 2.07
CA ASP A 82 -4.18 17.32 1.48
C ASP A 82 -5.32 16.98 2.45
N VAL A 83 -6.27 16.13 2.04
CA VAL A 83 -7.44 15.73 2.85
C VAL A 83 -7.20 14.45 3.64
N PHE A 84 -5.94 14.08 3.90
CA PHE A 84 -5.60 12.84 4.58
C PHE A 84 -4.81 13.06 5.86
N ILE A 85 -5.00 12.16 6.80
CA ILE A 85 -4.17 11.98 7.98
C ILE A 85 -3.27 10.78 7.69
N HIS A 86 -1.96 10.99 7.73
CA HIS A 86 -0.97 9.99 7.37
C HIS A 86 -0.39 9.35 8.62
N ALA A 87 -0.16 8.04 8.56
CA ALA A 87 0.56 7.29 9.57
C ALA A 87 1.76 6.59 8.91
N CYS A 88 2.95 6.82 9.44
CA CYS A 88 4.17 6.18 8.97
C CYS A 88 4.96 5.63 10.16
N ARG A 89 5.30 4.34 10.14
CA ARG A 89 6.15 3.72 11.14
C ARG A 89 7.54 4.38 11.08
N GLU A 90 8.02 4.87 12.22
CA GLU A 90 9.33 5.54 12.35
C GLU A 90 10.48 4.60 12.01
N ASN A 91 10.36 3.33 12.43
CA ASN A 91 11.29 2.25 12.09
C ASN A 91 10.55 1.22 11.22
N PRO A 92 10.57 1.36 9.87
CA PRO A 92 9.86 0.45 8.98
C PRO A 92 10.34 -0.99 9.10
N GLN A 93 9.40 -1.94 9.05
CA GLN A 93 9.73 -3.37 8.98
C GLN A 93 10.02 -3.80 7.53
N SER A 94 9.39 -3.14 6.56
CA SER A 94 9.58 -3.39 5.13
C SER A 94 10.83 -2.69 4.61
N LYS A 95 11.73 -3.46 4.02
CA LYS A 95 13.05 -2.99 3.56
C LYS A 95 13.10 -2.63 2.08
N GLY A 96 12.23 -3.21 1.26
CA GLY A 96 12.22 -2.95 -0.18
C GLY A 96 11.59 -1.62 -0.54
N ASP A 97 11.62 -1.29 -1.83
CA ASP A 97 10.95 -0.13 -2.37
C ASP A 97 9.44 -0.35 -2.51
N PHE A 98 8.70 0.75 -2.63
CA PHE A 98 7.28 0.68 -2.90
C PHE A 98 7.03 0.38 -4.39
N VAL A 99 6.39 -0.76 -4.67
CA VAL A 99 6.14 -1.26 -6.04
C VAL A 99 4.67 -1.12 -6.48
N GLY A 100 3.93 -0.28 -5.75
CA GLY A 100 2.60 0.19 -6.12
C GLY A 100 1.43 -0.55 -5.47
N ASP A 101 1.66 -1.68 -4.80
CA ASP A 101 0.60 -2.49 -4.22
C ASP A 101 -0.08 -1.78 -3.04
N LYS A 102 -1.38 -1.54 -3.15
CA LYS A 102 -2.13 -0.92 -2.05
C LYS A 102 -3.56 -1.38 -1.99
N PHE A 103 -4.09 -1.31 -0.79
CA PHE A 103 -5.50 -1.56 -0.50
C PHE A 103 -6.20 -0.26 -0.15
N HIS A 104 -7.48 -0.18 -0.49
CA HIS A 104 -8.39 0.78 0.11
C HIS A 104 -9.44 0.07 0.96
N ILE A 105 -9.99 0.77 1.95
CA ILE A 105 -11.14 0.28 2.74
C ILE A 105 -12.28 1.29 2.57
N SER A 106 -13.41 0.82 2.07
CA SER A 106 -14.62 1.60 1.83
C SER A 106 -15.63 1.39 2.94
N ILE A 107 -15.89 2.45 3.70
CA ILE A 107 -16.82 2.48 4.83
C ILE A 107 -17.96 3.46 4.52
N ALA A 108 -19.17 3.22 5.04
CA ALA A 108 -20.22 4.23 5.01
C ALA A 108 -19.71 5.53 5.68
N ARG A 109 -19.89 6.67 5.01
CA ARG A 109 -19.24 7.94 5.34
C ARG A 109 -19.36 8.31 6.83
N GLU A 110 -20.55 8.16 7.39
CA GLU A 110 -20.91 8.54 8.76
C GLU A 110 -20.27 7.62 9.81
N GLN A 111 -19.82 6.43 9.41
CA GLN A 111 -19.23 5.42 10.29
C GLN A 111 -17.70 5.38 10.26
N VAL A 112 -17.03 6.27 9.49
CA VAL A 112 -15.56 6.33 9.41
C VAL A 112 -14.90 6.46 10.79
N PRO A 113 -15.34 7.35 11.72
CA PRO A 113 -14.74 7.43 13.05
C PRO A 113 -14.87 6.13 13.87
N LEU A 114 -16.02 5.46 13.77
CA LEU A 114 -16.27 4.19 14.45
C LEU A 114 -15.43 3.06 13.86
N ALA A 115 -15.35 2.98 12.53
CA ALA A 115 -14.51 2.02 11.84
C ALA A 115 -13.03 2.22 12.18
N PHE A 116 -12.56 3.47 12.27
CA PHE A 116 -11.21 3.76 12.75
C PHE A 116 -10.98 3.21 14.15
N GLN A 117 -11.92 3.43 15.09
CA GLN A 117 -11.80 2.91 16.46
C GLN A 117 -11.73 1.38 16.50
N ILE A 118 -12.47 0.69 15.62
CA ILE A 118 -12.46 -0.79 15.52
C ILE A 118 -11.14 -1.31 14.94
N LEU A 119 -10.57 -0.59 13.98
CA LEU A 119 -9.37 -1.01 13.26
C LEU A 119 -8.06 -0.53 13.88
N SER A 120 -8.08 0.54 14.70
CA SER A 120 -6.89 1.23 15.19
C SER A 120 -5.94 0.31 15.91
N GLY A 121 -6.43 -0.59 16.76
CA GLY A 121 -5.60 -1.57 17.45
C GLY A 121 -4.83 -2.50 16.50
N LEU A 122 -5.37 -2.84 15.32
CA LEU A 122 -4.66 -3.58 14.27
C LEU A 122 -3.73 -2.67 13.46
N LEU A 123 -4.19 -1.46 13.08
CA LEU A 123 -3.41 -0.51 12.28
C LEU A 123 -2.14 -0.03 12.99
N PHE A 124 -2.20 0.12 14.32
CA PHE A 124 -1.08 0.50 15.17
C PHE A 124 -0.34 -0.69 15.80
N SER A 125 -0.71 -1.93 15.44
CA SER A 125 -0.04 -3.11 15.95
C SER A 125 1.44 -3.14 15.55
N GLU A 126 2.31 -3.55 16.49
CA GLU A 126 3.70 -3.90 16.19
C GLU A 126 3.79 -5.07 15.19
N ASP A 127 2.77 -5.93 15.18
CA ASP A 127 2.66 -7.04 14.24
C ASP A 127 2.01 -6.64 12.92
N SER A 128 1.55 -5.40 12.72
CA SER A 128 1.00 -4.97 11.43
C SER A 128 2.05 -5.09 10.32
N PRO A 129 1.74 -5.73 9.17
CA PRO A 129 2.64 -5.75 8.01
C PRO A 129 2.62 -4.43 7.22
N ILE A 130 1.83 -3.44 7.66
CA ILE A 130 1.65 -2.16 6.97
C ILE A 130 2.41 -1.06 7.72
N ASP A 131 3.56 -0.66 7.19
CA ASP A 131 4.37 0.44 7.75
C ASP A 131 3.79 1.82 7.46
N LYS A 132 3.00 1.95 6.39
CA LYS A 132 2.42 3.24 5.98
C LYS A 132 0.95 3.08 5.60
N TRP A 133 0.12 3.91 6.18
CA TRP A 133 -1.28 4.01 5.82
C TRP A 133 -1.75 5.45 5.97
N LYS A 134 -2.91 5.75 5.41
CA LYS A 134 -3.58 7.04 5.62
C LYS A 134 -5.08 6.85 5.70
N ILE A 135 -5.73 7.79 6.35
CA ILE A 135 -7.19 7.86 6.47
C ILE A 135 -7.66 9.25 6.04
N THR A 136 -8.79 9.34 5.35
CA THR A 136 -9.40 10.62 5.00
C THR A 136 -9.77 11.42 6.24
N ASP A 137 -9.48 12.72 6.25
CA ASP A 137 -10.03 13.70 7.19
C ASP A 137 -11.44 14.10 6.74
N MET A 138 -12.45 13.55 7.42
CA MET A 138 -13.86 13.70 7.07
C MET A 138 -14.36 15.14 7.27
N ASN A 139 -13.65 15.96 8.06
CA ASN A 139 -13.97 17.38 8.26
C ASN A 139 -13.51 18.23 7.07
N ARG A 140 -12.61 17.71 6.22
CA ARG A 140 -11.95 18.47 5.15
C ARG A 140 -12.30 17.96 3.75
N VAL A 141 -12.67 16.69 3.63
CA VAL A 141 -13.01 16.09 2.33
C VAL A 141 -14.41 16.53 1.86
N SER A 142 -14.53 16.82 0.56
CA SER A 142 -15.85 17.01 -0.08
C SER A 142 -16.73 15.77 0.11
N GLN A 143 -18.02 15.99 0.36
CA GLN A 143 -19.00 14.92 0.61
C GLN A 143 -19.13 13.94 -0.56
N GLN A 144 -18.98 14.42 -1.80
CA GLN A 144 -19.09 13.62 -3.02
C GLN A 144 -17.75 13.09 -3.52
N SER A 145 -16.66 13.32 -2.78
CA SER A 145 -15.35 12.81 -3.20
C SER A 145 -15.32 11.28 -3.17
N ARG A 146 -14.64 10.66 -4.14
CA ARG A 146 -14.31 9.22 -4.14
C ARG A 146 -13.79 8.73 -2.79
N VAL A 147 -12.93 9.52 -2.14
CA VAL A 147 -12.33 9.19 -0.83
C VAL A 147 -13.15 9.67 0.37
N GLY A 148 -14.34 10.25 0.11
CA GLY A 148 -15.31 10.68 1.09
C GLY A 148 -16.53 9.75 1.21
N ILE A 149 -16.96 9.12 0.10
CA ILE A 149 -18.04 8.13 0.05
C ILE A 149 -17.53 6.67 0.14
N GLY A 150 -16.23 6.50 -0.08
CA GLY A 150 -15.54 5.21 -0.08
C GLY A 150 -14.04 5.41 0.03
N ALA A 151 -13.26 4.33 -0.05
CA ALA A 151 -11.80 4.33 -0.09
C ALA A 151 -11.13 5.25 0.95
N GLN A 152 -11.71 5.38 2.15
CA GLN A 152 -11.28 6.36 3.13
C GLN A 152 -9.95 5.96 3.76
N PHE A 153 -9.69 4.67 3.90
CA PHE A 153 -8.39 4.17 4.32
C PHE A 153 -7.59 3.77 3.09
N THR A 154 -6.29 4.02 3.10
CA THR A 154 -5.34 3.50 2.12
C THR A 154 -4.18 2.83 2.84
N LEU A 155 -3.90 1.57 2.54
CA LEU A 155 -2.82 0.78 3.13
C LEU A 155 -1.75 0.53 2.05
N TYR A 156 -0.52 0.99 2.30
CA TYR A 156 0.59 0.85 1.35
C TYR A 156 1.40 -0.40 1.68
N VAL A 157 1.54 -1.30 0.71
CA VAL A 157 2.27 -2.55 0.87
C VAL A 157 3.67 -2.42 0.29
N LYS A 158 4.68 -2.82 1.05
CA LYS A 158 6.08 -2.87 0.64
C LYS A 158 6.65 -4.26 0.96
N SER A 159 7.71 -4.66 0.27
CA SER A 159 8.34 -5.95 0.53
C SER A 159 9.27 -5.94 1.75
N ASP A 160 9.44 -7.11 2.36
CA ASP A 160 10.32 -7.34 3.51
C ASP A 160 11.81 -7.47 3.12
N GLN A 161 12.11 -7.66 1.83
CA GLN A 161 13.48 -7.81 1.33
C GLN A 161 13.97 -6.54 0.62
N GLU A 162 15.25 -6.20 0.80
CA GLU A 162 15.91 -5.03 0.20
C GLU A 162 15.88 -5.03 -1.34
N CYS A 163 15.83 -6.21 -1.95
CA CYS A 163 15.74 -6.38 -3.41
C CYS A 163 14.31 -6.21 -3.96
N SER A 164 13.41 -5.61 -3.18
CA SER A 164 12.01 -5.37 -3.51
C SER A 164 11.20 -6.64 -3.78
N GLN A 165 11.62 -7.78 -3.22
CA GLN A 165 10.94 -9.08 -3.38
C GLN A 165 10.14 -9.44 -2.13
N TYR A 166 8.89 -9.86 -2.34
CA TYR A 166 8.04 -10.36 -1.27
C TYR A 166 8.41 -11.79 -0.86
N SER A 167 8.60 -12.03 0.43
CA SER A 167 8.61 -13.40 0.95
C SER A 167 7.21 -13.99 1.05
N ALA A 168 7.10 -15.32 1.00
CA ALA A 168 5.84 -16.01 1.24
C ALA A 168 5.27 -15.74 2.64
N LEU A 169 6.14 -15.57 3.65
CA LEU A 169 5.74 -15.26 5.02
C LEU A 169 5.08 -13.87 5.10
N LEU A 170 5.67 -12.85 4.47
CA LEU A 170 5.07 -11.52 4.42
C LEU A 170 3.73 -11.54 3.66
N LEU A 171 3.67 -12.21 2.50
CA LEU A 171 2.43 -12.31 1.71
C LEU A 171 1.30 -12.97 2.52
N HIS A 172 1.61 -14.07 3.22
CA HIS A 172 0.68 -14.71 4.14
C HIS A 172 0.24 -13.76 5.26
N LYS A 173 1.20 -13.03 5.86
CA LYS A 173 0.92 -12.04 6.91
C LYS A 173 0.00 -10.91 6.42
N ILE A 174 0.23 -10.38 5.23
CA ILE A 174 -0.63 -9.35 4.61
C ILE A 174 -2.03 -9.91 4.40
N ARG A 175 -2.16 -11.10 3.80
CA ARG A 175 -3.45 -11.73 3.55
C ARG A 175 -4.25 -11.92 4.85
N GLN A 176 -3.62 -12.48 5.87
CA GLN A 176 -4.25 -12.66 7.18
C GLN A 176 -4.64 -11.31 7.81
N PHE A 177 -3.80 -10.28 7.67
CA PHE A 177 -4.10 -8.94 8.17
C PHE A 177 -5.35 -8.35 7.50
N ILE A 178 -5.45 -8.42 6.18
CA ILE A 178 -6.63 -7.98 5.42
C ILE A 178 -7.90 -8.73 5.86
N MET A 179 -7.80 -10.06 6.04
CA MET A 179 -8.92 -10.86 6.57
C MET A 179 -9.34 -10.44 7.98
N CYS A 180 -8.40 -10.07 8.86
CA CYS A 180 -8.70 -9.56 10.19
C CYS A 180 -9.42 -8.20 10.15
N LEU A 181 -9.00 -7.29 9.26
CA LEU A 181 -9.67 -6.00 9.07
C LEU A 181 -11.13 -6.20 8.60
N GLU A 182 -11.33 -7.01 7.55
CA GLU A 182 -12.65 -7.41 7.04
C GLU A 182 -13.53 -8.00 8.15
N SER A 183 -13.00 -8.98 8.88
CA SER A 183 -13.73 -9.69 9.95
C SER A 183 -14.13 -8.75 11.09
N ASN A 184 -13.26 -7.81 11.48
CA ASN A 184 -13.55 -6.86 12.55
C ASN A 184 -14.65 -5.87 12.16
N LEU A 185 -14.64 -5.37 10.93
CA LEU A 185 -15.69 -4.49 10.42
C LEU A 185 -17.03 -5.24 10.29
N LEU A 186 -17.00 -6.45 9.73
CA LEU A 186 -18.19 -7.28 9.53
C LEU A 186 -18.85 -7.64 10.86
N ARG A 187 -18.05 -8.13 11.83
CA ARG A 187 -18.54 -8.48 13.18
C ARG A 187 -19.10 -7.27 13.93
N SER A 188 -18.54 -6.10 13.69
CA SER A 188 -19.01 -4.84 14.27
C SER A 188 -20.18 -4.22 13.51
N LYS A 189 -20.67 -4.89 12.46
CA LYS A 189 -21.81 -4.47 11.62
C LYS A 189 -21.63 -3.06 11.03
N ILE A 190 -20.40 -2.73 10.64
CA ILE A 190 -20.13 -1.51 9.89
C ILE A 190 -20.76 -1.64 8.50
N ALA A 191 -21.47 -0.61 8.05
CA ALA A 191 -22.00 -0.54 6.70
C ALA A 191 -20.84 -0.27 5.72
N PRO A 192 -20.75 -1.02 4.61
CA PRO A 192 -19.74 -0.78 3.60
C PRO A 192 -20.01 0.53 2.84
N GLY A 193 -18.94 1.19 2.40
CA GLY A 193 -19.01 2.37 1.55
C GLY A 193 -19.01 2.02 0.06
N GLU A 194 -18.94 3.04 -0.79
CA GLU A 194 -18.81 2.82 -2.22
C GLU A 194 -17.40 2.34 -2.57
N TYR A 195 -17.28 1.30 -3.39
CA TYR A 195 -15.98 0.88 -3.91
C TYR A 195 -15.55 1.85 -5.00
N PRO A 196 -14.28 2.25 -5.02
CA PRO A 196 -13.79 3.06 -6.12
C PRO A 196 -13.75 2.25 -7.42
N ALA A 197 -14.20 2.84 -8.53
CA ALA A 197 -14.16 2.22 -9.86
C ALA A 197 -12.74 1.86 -10.35
N SER A 198 -11.70 2.40 -9.71
CA SER A 198 -10.30 2.10 -10.01
C SER A 198 -9.77 0.78 -9.44
N ASP A 199 -10.50 0.17 -8.51
CA ASP A 199 -10.02 -0.98 -7.75
C ASP A 199 -10.76 -2.27 -8.13
N VAL A 200 -10.15 -3.40 -7.75
CA VAL A 200 -10.74 -4.74 -7.86
C VAL A 200 -10.87 -5.40 -6.49
N ARG A 201 -11.78 -6.37 -6.38
CA ARG A 201 -12.00 -7.18 -5.18
C ARG A 201 -12.66 -8.52 -5.54
N PRO A 202 -12.47 -9.56 -4.73
CA PRO A 202 -13.28 -10.77 -4.78
C PRO A 202 -14.66 -10.51 -4.16
N GLU A 203 -15.60 -11.44 -4.34
CA GLU A 203 -16.99 -11.26 -3.88
C GLU A 203 -17.14 -11.27 -2.35
N ASP A 204 -16.23 -11.93 -1.65
CA ASP A 204 -16.23 -12.11 -0.20
C ASP A 204 -15.67 -10.89 0.56
N TRP A 205 -14.89 -10.03 -0.09
CA TRP A 205 -14.43 -8.77 0.50
C TRP A 205 -15.56 -7.73 0.49
N LYS A 206 -15.97 -7.31 1.69
CA LYS A 206 -17.10 -6.38 1.88
C LYS A 206 -16.66 -4.95 2.12
N TYR A 207 -15.38 -4.70 2.36
CA TYR A 207 -14.86 -3.35 2.62
C TYR A 207 -13.60 -3.06 1.82
N VAL A 208 -12.74 -4.06 1.63
CA VAL A 208 -11.41 -3.93 1.06
C VAL A 208 -11.48 -4.03 -0.46
N SER A 209 -10.68 -3.19 -1.12
CA SER A 209 -10.42 -3.26 -2.55
C SER A 209 -8.93 -3.01 -2.81
N TYR A 210 -8.43 -3.47 -3.95
CA TYR A 210 -7.02 -3.43 -4.32
C TYR A 210 -6.81 -2.69 -5.64
N ARG A 211 -5.68 -1.98 -5.74
CA ARG A 211 -5.08 -1.64 -7.03
C ARG A 211 -3.57 -1.49 -6.92
N ASN A 212 -2.86 -1.63 -8.04
CA ASN A 212 -1.44 -1.29 -8.13
C ASN A 212 -1.25 0.10 -8.75
N GLU A 213 -0.70 1.08 -8.02
CA GLU A 213 -0.62 2.46 -8.53
C GLU A 213 0.41 2.72 -9.62
N LEU A 214 1.33 1.80 -9.88
CA LEU A 214 2.28 1.90 -10.99
C LEU A 214 1.71 1.36 -12.31
N ARG A 215 0.60 0.61 -12.24
CA ARG A 215 -0.01 -0.10 -13.38
C ARG A 215 -1.51 0.17 -13.51
N SER A 216 -2.05 1.11 -12.74
CA SER A 216 -3.46 1.48 -12.75
C SER A 216 -3.70 2.92 -12.29
N ASP A 217 -4.70 3.55 -12.89
CA ASP A 217 -5.11 4.92 -12.62
C ASP A 217 -6.26 5.00 -11.60
N ARG A 218 -6.60 6.24 -11.21
CA ARG A 218 -7.64 6.52 -10.21
C ARG A 218 -9.06 6.51 -10.78
N ASP A 219 -9.21 6.73 -12.08
CA ASP A 219 -10.51 6.85 -12.74
C ASP A 219 -11.15 5.49 -13.01
N GLY A 220 -10.32 4.46 -13.25
CA GLY A 220 -10.78 3.11 -13.55
C GLY A 220 -11.21 2.92 -15.00
N SER A 221 -11.21 1.65 -15.43
CA SER A 221 -11.77 1.19 -16.71
C SER A 221 -11.93 -0.32 -16.66
N GLU A 222 -12.80 -0.88 -17.51
CA GLU A 222 -12.97 -2.35 -17.61
C GLU A 222 -11.65 -3.06 -17.93
N ARG A 223 -10.82 -2.47 -18.82
CA ARG A 223 -9.50 -3.00 -19.14
C ARG A 223 -8.56 -2.99 -17.94
N GLN A 224 -8.58 -1.91 -17.15
CA GLN A 224 -7.81 -1.81 -15.92
C GLN A 224 -8.27 -2.85 -14.90
N GLU A 225 -9.57 -3.05 -14.74
CA GLU A 225 -10.12 -4.08 -13.87
C GLU A 225 -9.61 -5.47 -14.26
N GLN A 226 -9.65 -5.83 -15.54
CA GLN A 226 -9.13 -7.11 -16.03
C GLN A 226 -7.63 -7.27 -15.70
N MET A 227 -6.82 -6.25 -15.99
CA MET A 227 -5.38 -6.26 -15.70
C MET A 227 -5.09 -6.39 -14.19
N LEU A 228 -5.84 -5.67 -13.36
CA LEU A 228 -5.69 -5.73 -11.90
C LEU A 228 -6.10 -7.09 -11.33
N ARG A 229 -7.08 -7.78 -11.92
CA ARG A 229 -7.46 -9.15 -11.54
C ARG A 229 -6.36 -10.16 -11.88
N GLU A 230 -5.52 -9.87 -12.88
CA GLU A 230 -4.38 -10.70 -13.27
C GLU A 230 -3.08 -10.36 -12.50
N GLU A 231 -3.08 -9.32 -11.66
CA GLU A 231 -1.91 -8.95 -10.87
C GLU A 231 -1.48 -10.11 -9.96
N PRO A 232 -0.22 -10.59 -10.06
CA PRO A 232 0.26 -11.72 -9.26
C PRO A 232 0.11 -11.48 -7.75
N PHE A 233 0.37 -10.25 -7.30
CA PHE A 233 0.19 -9.88 -5.91
C PHE A 233 -1.27 -10.05 -5.50
N TYR A 234 -2.20 -9.48 -6.26
CA TYR A 234 -3.64 -9.57 -5.98
C TYR A 234 -4.12 -11.02 -5.95
N ARG A 235 -3.74 -11.82 -6.94
CA ARG A 235 -4.08 -13.25 -7.01
C ARG A 235 -3.59 -14.02 -5.77
N LEU A 236 -2.36 -13.76 -5.29
CA LEU A 236 -1.85 -14.38 -4.05
C LEU A 236 -2.64 -13.97 -2.79
N MET A 237 -3.32 -12.82 -2.81
CA MET A 237 -4.16 -12.38 -1.70
C MET A 237 -5.52 -13.08 -1.67
N ILE A 238 -6.03 -13.54 -2.81
CA ILE A 238 -7.42 -14.03 -2.94
C ILE A 238 -7.55 -15.52 -3.25
N GLU A 239 -6.58 -16.14 -3.96
CA GLU A 239 -6.62 -17.56 -4.37
C GLU A 239 -6.16 -18.54 -3.29
#